data_AF-A0A0Q6KIN4-F1
#
_entry.id   AF-A0A0Q6KIN4-F1
#
_cell.length_a   1.000
_cell.length_b   1.000
_cell.length_c   1.000
_cell.angle_alpha   90.00
_cell.angle_beta   90.00
_cell.angle_gamma   90.00
#
_symmetry.space_group_name_H-M   'P 1'
#
loop_
_entity.id
_entity.type
_entity.pdbx_description
1 polymer ?
#
loop_
_entity_poly.entity_id
_entity_poly.type
_entity_poly.pdbx_seq_one_letter_code
_entity_poly.pdbx_strand_id
1 'polypeptide(L)'
;MSDDEDDAPALPAGRRGRMPPGRRLVVNKLWAAARRQLSAHEARLDRLAPGAAAGESEAKALAILARTVRELVALEASTSTQATKASDDLTAEAGLDRLASLRAELARRVESLAATAADPAAEGAAGAGEP
;
A
#
# COMPACT_ATOMS: atom_id res chain seq x y z
N MET A 1 -7.43 -46.11 32.94
CA MET A 1 -7.65 -44.69 32.61
C MET A 1 -6.27 -44.07 32.58
N SER A 2 -5.75 -43.82 31.38
CA SER A 2 -4.48 -43.14 31.17
C SER A 2 -4.81 -41.87 30.41
N ASP A 3 -4.61 -40.73 31.07
CA ASP A 3 -4.56 -39.40 30.45
C ASP A 3 -3.29 -39.36 29.58
N ASP A 4 -3.48 -39.29 28.27
CA ASP A 4 -2.43 -38.94 27.31
C ASP A 4 -2.55 -37.42 27.11
N GLU A 5 -1.76 -36.68 27.89
CA GLU A 5 -1.58 -35.24 27.74
C GLU A 5 -0.94 -34.98 26.38
N ASP A 6 -1.73 -34.42 25.47
CA ASP A 6 -1.35 -33.87 24.18
C ASP A 6 -0.45 -32.62 24.42
N ASP A 7 0.79 -32.86 24.85
CA ASP A 7 1.83 -31.84 25.03
C ASP A 7 2.51 -31.56 23.69
N ALA A 8 1.80 -30.86 22.82
CA ALA A 8 2.38 -30.27 21.62
C ALA A 8 3.14 -28.98 22.00
N PRO A 9 4.45 -28.85 21.73
CA PRO A 9 5.19 -27.66 22.11
C PRO A 9 4.68 -26.43 21.33
N ALA A 10 4.13 -25.47 22.07
CA ALA A 10 3.69 -24.19 21.54
C ALA A 10 4.88 -23.48 20.88
N LEU A 11 4.89 -23.43 19.54
CA LEU A 11 5.89 -22.72 18.77
C LEU A 11 5.88 -21.23 19.17
N PRO A 12 7.02 -20.62 19.51
CA PRO A 12 7.06 -19.24 19.93
C PRO A 12 6.49 -18.36 18.82
N ALA A 13 5.45 -17.59 19.13
CA ALA A 13 4.86 -16.60 18.25
C ALA A 13 5.96 -15.61 17.83
N GLY A 14 6.53 -15.86 16.65
CA GLY A 14 7.65 -15.09 16.12
C GLY A 14 7.30 -13.62 16.12
N ARG A 15 8.06 -12.83 16.87
CA ARG A 15 7.97 -11.38 16.97
C ARG A 15 8.06 -10.80 15.55
N ARG A 16 6.90 -10.50 14.95
CA ARG A 16 6.82 -9.81 13.67
C ARG A 16 7.16 -8.35 13.97
N GLY A 17 8.45 -8.04 13.96
CA GLY A 17 9.00 -6.68 14.08
C GLY A 17 9.02 -5.98 12.73
N ARG A 18 8.81 -4.65 12.73
CA ARG A 18 8.90 -3.82 11.52
C ARG A 18 10.20 -4.14 10.77
N MET A 19 10.11 -4.22 9.45
CA MET A 19 11.25 -4.55 8.60
C MET A 19 12.38 -3.54 8.89
N PRO A 20 13.59 -3.99 9.30
CA PRO A 20 14.69 -3.08 9.61
C PRO A 20 14.96 -2.13 8.44
N PRO A 21 15.33 -0.85 8.67
CA PRO A 21 15.57 0.12 7.60
C PRO A 21 16.60 -0.38 6.58
N GLY A 22 17.59 -1.16 7.02
CA GLY A 22 18.55 -1.83 6.13
C GLY A 22 17.89 -2.83 5.17
N ARG A 23 16.89 -3.60 5.62
CA ARG A 23 16.19 -4.57 4.78
C ARG A 23 15.32 -3.87 3.72
N ARG A 24 14.70 -2.72 4.04
CA ARG A 24 13.98 -1.90 3.05
C ARG A 24 14.90 -1.35 1.96
N LEU A 25 16.08 -0.86 2.33
CA LEU A 25 17.09 -0.40 1.36
C LEU A 25 17.54 -1.52 0.42
N VAL A 26 17.70 -2.74 0.94
CA VAL A 26 18.04 -3.92 0.12
C VAL A 26 16.91 -4.24 -0.86
N VAL A 27 15.65 -4.26 -0.41
CA VAL A 27 14.49 -4.48 -1.30
C VAL A 27 14.43 -3.44 -2.42
N ASN A 28 14.63 -2.16 -2.10
CA ASN A 28 14.67 -1.10 -3.11
C ASN A 28 15.81 -1.28 -4.13
N LYS A 29 17.00 -1.70 -3.66
CA LYS A 29 18.13 -2.00 -4.55
C LYS A 29 17.84 -3.20 -5.44
N LEU A 30 17.19 -4.23 -4.92
CA LEU A 30 16.78 -5.41 -5.68
C LEU A 30 15.74 -5.05 -6.75
N TRP A 31 14.77 -4.19 -6.43
CA TRP A 31 13.84 -3.64 -7.42
C TRP A 31 14.54 -2.86 -8.53
N ALA A 32 15.49 -1.98 -8.18
CA ALA A 32 16.25 -1.22 -9.16
C ALA A 32 17.08 -2.14 -10.06
N ALA A 33 17.69 -3.18 -9.50
CA ALA A 33 18.45 -4.17 -10.25
C ALA A 33 17.55 -4.99 -11.19
N ALA A 34 16.40 -5.48 -10.70
CA ALA A 34 15.44 -6.24 -11.50
C ALA A 34 14.93 -5.42 -12.69
N ARG A 35 14.58 -4.14 -12.48
CA ARG A 35 14.17 -3.23 -13.56
C ARG A 35 15.29 -3.05 -14.61
N ARG A 36 16.53 -2.85 -14.17
CA ARG A 36 17.67 -2.71 -15.09
C ARG A 36 17.90 -4.00 -15.89
N GLN A 37 17.74 -5.16 -15.28
CA GLN A 37 17.86 -6.44 -15.98
C GLN A 37 16.73 -6.63 -17.00
N LEU A 38 15.49 -6.30 -16.64
CA LEU A 38 14.36 -6.35 -17.56
C LEU A 38 14.60 -5.46 -18.79
N SER A 39 15.00 -4.20 -18.60
CA SER A 39 15.30 -3.29 -19.72
C SER A 39 16.46 -3.78 -20.59
N ALA A 40 17.44 -4.47 -20.00
CA ALA A 40 18.53 -5.09 -20.77
C ALA A 40 18.06 -6.31 -21.59
N HIS A 41 17.08 -7.06 -21.08
CA HIS A 41 16.45 -8.17 -21.80
C HIS A 41 15.54 -7.65 -22.92
N GLU A 42 14.72 -6.61 -22.66
CA GLU A 42 13.91 -5.92 -23.66
C GLU A 42 14.79 -5.40 -24.81
N ALA A 43 15.88 -4.69 -24.51
CA ALA A 43 16.80 -4.19 -25.53
C ALA A 43 17.51 -5.31 -26.32
N ARG A 44 17.61 -6.53 -25.78
CA ARG A 44 18.11 -7.71 -26.52
C ARG A 44 17.03 -8.31 -27.42
N LEU A 45 15.78 -8.38 -26.92
CA LEU A 45 14.64 -8.83 -27.71
C LEU A 45 14.36 -7.89 -28.89
N ASP A 46 14.49 -6.58 -28.71
CA ASP A 46 14.33 -5.59 -29.78
C ASP A 46 15.37 -5.71 -30.91
N ARG A 47 16.53 -6.32 -30.61
CA ARG A 47 17.58 -6.58 -31.61
C ARG A 47 17.35 -7.86 -32.40
N LEU A 48 16.38 -8.69 -32.01
CA LEU A 48 16.03 -9.90 -32.75
C LEU A 48 15.28 -9.51 -34.02
N ALA A 49 15.54 -10.22 -35.10
CA ALA A 49 14.79 -10.03 -36.34
C ALA A 49 13.30 -10.32 -36.10
N PRO A 50 12.37 -9.61 -36.78
CA PRO A 50 10.95 -9.89 -36.68
C PRO A 50 10.66 -11.37 -36.99
N GLY A 51 10.05 -12.08 -36.04
CA GLY A 51 9.75 -13.51 -36.16
C GLY A 51 10.83 -14.46 -35.65
N ALA A 52 12.00 -13.97 -35.22
CA ALA A 52 12.98 -14.78 -34.52
C ALA A 52 12.55 -15.03 -33.07
N ALA A 53 12.44 -16.30 -32.68
CA ALA A 53 12.13 -16.67 -31.31
C ALA A 53 13.30 -16.30 -30.37
N ALA A 54 12.97 -15.78 -29.19
CA ALA A 54 13.93 -15.64 -28.12
C ALA A 54 14.48 -17.03 -27.73
N GLY A 55 15.79 -17.14 -27.52
CA GLY A 55 16.42 -18.41 -27.16
C GLY A 55 15.93 -18.95 -25.81
N GLU A 56 16.08 -20.26 -25.59
CA GLU A 56 15.69 -20.93 -24.34
C GLU A 56 16.34 -20.30 -23.09
N SER A 57 17.59 -19.85 -23.20
CA SER A 57 18.30 -19.15 -22.14
C SER A 57 17.63 -17.84 -21.73
N GLU A 58 17.09 -17.11 -22.70
CA GLU A 58 16.37 -15.84 -22.48
C GLU A 58 15.03 -16.10 -21.80
N ALA A 59 14.29 -17.11 -22.27
CA ALA A 59 13.04 -17.53 -21.63
C ALA A 59 13.25 -17.95 -20.17
N LYS A 60 14.34 -18.69 -19.87
CA LYS A 60 14.72 -19.05 -18.51
C LYS A 60 15.08 -17.83 -17.66
N ALA A 61 15.83 -16.88 -18.22
CA ALA A 61 16.18 -15.64 -17.52
C ALA A 61 14.93 -14.82 -17.16
N LEU A 62 13.97 -14.68 -18.08
CA LEU A 62 12.70 -14.00 -17.85
C LEU A 62 11.84 -14.72 -16.81
N ALA A 63 11.81 -16.06 -16.83
CA ALA A 63 11.08 -16.84 -15.83
C ALA A 63 11.65 -16.63 -14.40
N ILE A 64 12.97 -16.59 -14.27
CA ILE A 64 13.65 -16.30 -13.00
C ILE A 64 13.33 -14.87 -12.55
N LEU A 65 13.38 -13.88 -13.46
CA LEU A 65 13.06 -12.49 -13.14
C LEU A 65 11.60 -12.31 -12.71
N ALA A 66 10.66 -12.99 -13.37
CA ALA A 66 9.26 -12.98 -12.98
C ALA A 66 9.06 -13.59 -11.57
N ARG A 67 9.80 -14.65 -11.25
CA ARG A 67 9.80 -15.24 -9.91
C ARG A 67 10.36 -14.28 -8.87
N THR A 68 11.48 -13.63 -9.12
CA THR A 68 12.08 -12.69 -8.15
C THR A 68 11.18 -11.48 -7.91
N VAL A 69 10.52 -10.96 -8.94
CA VAL A 69 9.52 -9.88 -8.79
C VAL A 69 8.35 -10.33 -7.92
N ARG A 70 7.81 -11.55 -8.12
CA ARG A 70 6.76 -12.10 -7.26
C ARG A 70 7.21 -12.21 -5.80
N GLU A 71 8.44 -12.66 -5.58
CA GLU A 71 9.02 -12.77 -4.24
C GLU A 71 9.21 -11.38 -3.60
N LEU A 72 9.70 -10.38 -4.33
CA LEU A 72 9.82 -9.00 -3.84
C LEU A 72 8.45 -8.40 -3.46
N VAL A 73 7.42 -8.60 -4.28
CA VAL A 73 6.06 -8.16 -3.99
C VAL A 73 5.50 -8.84 -2.72
N ALA A 74 5.78 -10.14 -2.53
CA ALA A 74 5.37 -10.85 -1.32
C ALA A 74 6.08 -10.30 -0.06
N LEU A 75 7.36 -9.91 -0.16
CA LEU A 75 8.10 -9.27 0.93
C LEU A 75 7.54 -7.89 1.30
N GLU A 76 7.07 -7.13 0.31
CA GLU A 76 6.42 -5.83 0.54
C GLU A 76 5.01 -6.01 1.14
N ALA A 77 4.20 -6.93 0.61
CA ALA A 77 2.86 -7.21 1.11
C ALA A 77 2.88 -7.72 2.56
N SER A 78 3.78 -8.64 2.90
CA SER A 78 3.94 -9.13 4.27
C SER A 78 4.33 -8.03 5.26
N THR A 79 5.09 -7.02 4.80
CA THR A 79 5.42 -5.83 5.60
C THR A 79 4.21 -4.91 5.76
N SER A 80 3.40 -4.74 4.71
CA SER A 80 2.19 -3.91 4.75
C SER A 80 1.11 -4.50 5.66
N THR A 81 0.79 -5.79 5.54
CA THR A 81 -0.20 -6.48 6.39
C THR A 81 0.17 -6.39 7.88
N GLN A 82 1.46 -6.43 8.19
CA GLN A 82 1.97 -6.27 9.54
C GLN A 82 1.88 -4.82 10.04
N ALA A 83 2.15 -3.84 9.17
CA ALA A 83 2.01 -2.42 9.50
C ALA A 83 0.54 -2.03 9.72
N THR A 84 -0.40 -2.57 8.93
CA THR A 84 -1.83 -2.34 9.10
C THR A 84 -2.32 -2.93 10.41
N LYS A 85 -1.95 -4.18 10.74
CA LYS A 85 -2.35 -4.81 12.02
C LYS A 85 -1.79 -4.08 13.24
N ALA A 86 -0.54 -3.60 13.17
CA ALA A 86 0.05 -2.77 14.22
C ALA A 86 -0.53 -1.34 14.31
N SER A 87 -1.17 -0.86 13.24
CA SER A 87 -1.89 0.43 13.25
C SER A 87 -3.34 0.28 13.68
N ASP A 88 -3.93 -0.90 13.52
CA ASP A 88 -5.26 -1.27 14.05
C ASP A 88 -5.20 -1.46 15.57
N ASP A 89 -4.04 -1.92 16.08
CA ASP A 89 -3.71 -1.96 17.52
C ASP A 89 -3.46 -0.58 18.14
N LEU A 90 -3.37 0.51 17.35
CA LEU A 90 -3.49 1.88 17.89
C LEU A 90 -4.97 2.12 18.20
N THR A 91 -5.41 1.47 19.27
CA THR A 91 -6.70 1.46 19.96
C THR A 91 -7.89 1.87 19.10
N ALA A 92 -8.71 0.88 18.74
CA ALA A 92 -10.02 1.07 18.12
C ALA A 92 -10.83 2.24 18.72
N GLU A 93 -10.70 2.47 20.03
CA GLU A 93 -11.26 3.63 20.75
C GLU A 93 -10.76 4.99 20.21
N ALA A 94 -9.46 5.18 20.00
CA ALA A 94 -8.92 6.40 19.40
C ALA A 94 -9.40 6.60 17.95
N GLY A 95 -9.64 5.51 17.24
CA GLY A 95 -10.28 5.53 15.92
C GLY A 95 -11.74 6.00 15.98
N LEU A 96 -12.51 5.52 16.97
CA LEU A 96 -13.90 5.92 17.18
C LEU A 96 -14.02 7.39 17.60
N ASP A 97 -13.16 7.89 18.48
CA ASP A 97 -13.13 9.29 18.91
C ASP A 97 -12.82 10.24 17.74
N ARG A 98 -11.89 9.82 16.86
CA ARG A 98 -11.55 10.57 15.65
C ARG A 98 -12.71 10.60 14.65
N LEU A 99 -13.43 9.47 14.49
CA LEU A 99 -14.63 9.41 13.66
C LEU A 99 -15.77 10.26 14.22
N ALA A 100 -15.98 10.26 15.54
CA ALA A 100 -16.95 11.12 16.20
C ALA A 100 -16.64 12.59 15.97
N SER A 101 -15.36 12.97 16.09
CA SER A 101 -14.88 14.33 15.81
C SER A 101 -15.11 14.75 14.36
N LEU A 102 -14.86 13.85 13.39
CA LEU A 102 -15.10 14.12 11.96
C LEU A 102 -16.59 14.29 11.67
N ARG A 103 -17.46 13.47 12.27
CA ARG A 103 -18.92 13.58 12.11
C ARG A 103 -19.45 14.92 12.65
N ALA A 104 -18.96 15.36 13.81
CA ALA A 104 -19.33 16.65 14.38
C ALA A 104 -18.89 17.83 13.50
N GLU A 105 -17.66 17.76 12.97
CA GLU A 105 -17.15 18.78 12.05
C GLU A 105 -17.93 18.84 10.74
N LEU A 106 -18.30 17.68 10.19
CA LEU A 106 -19.12 17.62 8.98
C LEU A 106 -20.52 18.19 9.22
N ALA A 107 -21.15 17.87 10.36
CA ALA A 107 -22.44 18.45 10.74
C ALA A 107 -22.38 19.99 10.85
N ARG A 108 -21.33 20.53 11.47
CA ARG A 108 -21.12 21.99 11.54
C ARG A 108 -20.96 22.64 10.16
N ARG A 109 -20.25 21.99 9.24
CA ARG A 109 -20.06 22.51 7.86
C ARG A 109 -21.35 22.47 7.07
N VAL A 110 -22.13 21.41 7.20
CA VAL A 110 -23.46 21.30 6.57
C VAL A 110 -24.40 22.37 7.13
N GLU A 111 -24.41 22.58 8.45
CA GLU A 111 -25.21 23.63 9.09
C GLU A 111 -24.78 25.03 8.61
N SER A 112 -23.47 25.30 8.53
CA SER A 112 -22.95 26.56 7.98
C SER A 112 -23.39 26.78 6.53
N LEU A 113 -23.35 25.75 5.69
CA LEU A 113 -23.79 25.84 4.29
C LEU A 113 -25.30 26.03 4.18
N ALA A 114 -26.08 25.35 5.04
CA ALA A 114 -27.52 25.52 5.10
C ALA A 114 -27.92 26.92 5.58
N ALA A 115 -27.21 27.48 6.57
CA ALA A 115 -27.41 28.85 7.05
C ALA A 115 -27.04 29.89 5.99
N THR A 116 -25.95 29.68 5.23
CA THR A 116 -25.60 30.54 4.09
C THR A 116 -26.62 30.44 2.96
N ALA A 117 -27.15 29.26 2.67
CA ALA A 117 -28.21 29.08 1.68
C ALA A 117 -29.57 29.64 2.12
N ALA A 118 -29.82 29.71 3.43
CA ALA A 118 -31.03 30.27 4.04
C ALA A 118 -30.95 31.80 4.25
N ASP A 119 -29.81 32.43 3.97
CA ASP A 119 -29.64 33.88 3.94
C ASP A 119 -29.61 34.40 2.49
N PRO A 120 -30.76 34.58 1.83
CA PRO A 120 -30.84 35.11 0.47
C PRO A 120 -30.50 36.61 0.40
N ALA A 121 -30.03 37.26 1.47
CA ALA A 121 -29.72 38.70 1.48
C ALA A 121 -28.24 39.03 1.21
N ALA A 122 -27.33 38.05 1.21
CA ALA A 122 -25.89 38.31 1.01
C ALA A 122 -25.44 38.31 -0.47
N GLU A 123 -26.15 37.63 -1.37
CA GLU A 123 -25.82 37.64 -2.82
C GLU A 123 -26.38 38.87 -3.58
N GLY A 124 -27.22 39.69 -2.94
CA GLY A 124 -27.82 40.89 -3.55
C GLY A 124 -27.06 42.21 -3.35
N ALA A 125 -25.99 42.24 -2.55
CA ALA A 125 -25.32 43.50 -2.18
C ALA A 125 -24.00 43.79 -2.91
N ALA A 126 -23.50 42.87 -3.74
CA ALA A 126 -22.21 43.02 -4.45
C ALA A 126 -22.35 43.38 -5.95
N GLY A 127 -23.55 43.81 -6.40
CA GLY A 127 -23.82 44.02 -7.83
C GLY A 127 -24.88 45.09 -8.12
N ALA A 128 -24.80 46.27 -7.52
CA ALA A 128 -25.54 47.44 -8.00
C ALA A 128 -24.94 48.75 -7.46
N GLY A 129 -24.11 49.43 -8.24
CA GLY A 129 -23.52 50.71 -7.85
C GLY A 129 -22.53 51.33 -8.84
N GLU A 130 -22.86 51.38 -10.13
CA GLU A 130 -22.37 52.40 -11.09
C GLU A 130 -23.61 52.84 -11.88
N PRO A 131 -23.78 54.14 -12.18
CA PRO A 131 -22.87 54.92 -13.02
C PRO A 131 -22.27 56.19 -12.40
#